data_AF-A0A972EU42-F1
#
_entry.id   AF-A0A972EU42-F1
#
_cell.length_a   1.000
_cell.length_b   1.000
_cell.length_c   1.000
_cell.angle_alpha   90.00
_cell.angle_beta   90.00
_cell.angle_gamma   90.00
#
_symmetry.space_group_name_H-M   'P 1'
#
loop_
_entity.id
_entity.type
_entity.pdbx_description
1 polymer ?
#
loop_
_entity_poly.entity_id
_entity_poly.type
_entity_poly.pdbx_seq_one_letter_code
_entity_poly.pdbx_strand_id
1 'polypeptide(L)'
;MTAIDLTRLQKQIGELVSLLSEPTAFIKTLHEILDFYERRAYRPSRELVPKTFMRSYNLPAQVLPLIEIGLKESASLHPAEALALAQALWQDPYYEARELAALVLGQLPAEFSADVL
;
A
#
# COMPACT_ATOMS: atom_id res chain seq x y z
N MET A 1 -25.63 1.11 6.15
CA MET A 1 -24.27 1.58 6.54
C MET A 1 -23.33 0.41 6.36
N THR A 2 -22.50 0.40 5.32
CA THR A 2 -21.54 -0.71 5.12
C THR A 2 -20.33 -0.39 5.98
N ALA A 3 -20.32 -0.89 7.21
CA ALA A 3 -19.19 -0.78 8.11
C ALA A 3 -18.00 -1.47 7.43
N ILE A 4 -17.06 -0.69 6.93
CA ILE A 4 -15.73 -1.20 6.61
C ILE A 4 -15.20 -1.79 7.90
N ASP A 5 -14.86 -3.08 7.89
CA ASP A 5 -14.33 -3.78 9.06
C ASP A 5 -12.88 -3.32 9.30
N LEU A 6 -12.75 -2.15 9.93
CA LEU A 6 -11.46 -1.52 10.25
C LEU A 6 -10.59 -2.45 11.10
N THR A 7 -11.20 -3.22 12.00
CA THR A 7 -10.52 -4.22 12.82
C THR A 7 -9.88 -5.33 11.98
N ARG A 8 -10.52 -5.73 10.87
CA ARG A 8 -9.96 -6.71 9.94
C ARG A 8 -8.83 -6.10 9.13
N LEU A 9 -8.97 -4.84 8.71
CA LEU A 9 -7.91 -4.14 8.00
C LEU A 9 -6.66 -4.01 8.87
N GLN A 10 -6.80 -3.63 10.15
CA GLN A 10 -5.67 -3.55 11.08
C GLN A 10 -4.95 -4.88 11.27
N LYS A 11 -5.67 -6.01 11.35
CA LYS A 11 -5.03 -7.34 11.40
C LYS A 11 -4.23 -7.64 10.13
N GLN A 12 -4.83 -7.40 8.96
CA GLN A 12 -4.16 -7.59 7.66
C GLN A 12 -2.93 -6.69 7.52
N ILE A 13 -2.96 -5.47 8.06
CA ILE A 13 -1.81 -4.57 8.09
C ILE A 13 -0.69 -5.15 8.97
N GLY A 14 -1.03 -5.74 10.12
CA GLY A 14 -0.03 -6.44 10.96
C GLY A 14 0.62 -7.63 10.23
N GLU A 15 -0.15 -8.37 9.43
CA GLU A 15 0.39 -9.44 8.58
C GLU A 15 1.30 -8.88 7.47
N LEU A 16 0.89 -7.79 6.80
CA LEU A 16 1.73 -7.09 5.81
C LEU A 16 3.04 -6.61 6.42
N VAL A 17 3.00 -6.01 7.61
CA VAL A 17 4.19 -5.58 8.35
C VAL A 17 5.11 -6.76 8.66
N SER A 18 4.57 -7.95 8.93
CA SER A 18 5.38 -9.15 9.16
C SER A 18 6.07 -9.65 7.89
N LEU A 19 5.57 -9.25 6.71
CA LEU A 19 6.11 -9.60 5.39
C LEU A 19 7.02 -8.50 4.81
N LEU A 20 7.41 -7.49 5.60
CA LEU A 20 8.26 -6.40 5.12
C LEU A 20 9.60 -6.90 4.54
N SER A 21 10.14 -7.98 5.12
CA SER A 21 11.35 -8.65 4.65
C SER A 21 11.17 -9.40 3.31
N GLU A 22 9.93 -9.69 2.92
CA GLU A 22 9.58 -10.48 1.73
C GLU A 22 8.74 -9.64 0.73
N PRO A 23 9.37 -8.80 -0.11
CA PRO A 23 8.66 -7.84 -0.95
C PRO A 23 7.68 -8.49 -1.93
N THR A 24 8.00 -9.68 -2.45
CA THR A 24 7.10 -10.40 -3.36
C THR A 24 5.84 -10.91 -2.64
N ALA A 25 5.98 -11.45 -1.42
CA ALA A 25 4.85 -11.91 -0.62
C ALA A 25 4.00 -10.73 -0.15
N PHE A 26 4.65 -9.62 0.22
CA PHE A 26 3.99 -8.38 0.57
C PHE A 26 3.11 -7.86 -0.58
N ILE A 27 3.67 -7.69 -1.78
CA ILE A 27 2.92 -7.15 -2.94
C ILE A 27 1.73 -8.02 -3.28
N LYS A 28 1.91 -9.34 -3.27
CA LYS A 28 0.82 -10.29 -3.52
C LYS A 28 -0.31 -10.14 -2.49
N THR A 29 0.04 -10.11 -1.21
CA THR A 29 -0.92 -9.96 -0.10
C THR A 29 -1.61 -8.59 -0.17
N LEU A 30 -0.85 -7.54 -0.49
CA LEU A 30 -1.38 -6.20 -0.71
C LEU A 30 -2.43 -6.22 -1.81
N HIS A 31 -2.13 -6.77 -2.99
CA HIS A 31 -3.11 -6.87 -4.08
C HIS A 31 -4.35 -7.66 -3.69
N GLU A 32 -4.22 -8.75 -2.94
CA GLU A 32 -5.38 -9.52 -2.44
C GLU A 32 -6.27 -8.68 -1.51
N ILE A 33 -5.66 -7.87 -0.64
CA ILE A 33 -6.37 -6.93 0.24
C ILE A 33 -7.06 -5.86 -0.61
N LEU A 34 -6.35 -5.22 -1.54
CA LEU A 34 -6.90 -4.15 -2.37
C LEU A 34 -8.03 -4.66 -3.26
N ASP A 35 -7.90 -5.83 -3.90
CA ASP A 35 -8.98 -6.47 -4.69
C ASP A 35 -10.21 -6.76 -3.82
N PHE A 36 -10.02 -7.26 -2.59
CA PHE A 36 -11.12 -7.51 -1.66
C PHE A 36 -11.90 -6.23 -1.31
N TYR A 37 -11.18 -5.13 -1.04
CA TYR A 37 -11.81 -3.85 -0.71
C TYR A 37 -12.35 -3.10 -1.93
N GLU A 38 -11.77 -3.28 -3.12
CA GLU A 38 -12.27 -2.74 -4.40
C GLU A 38 -13.65 -3.31 -4.72
N ARG A 39 -13.82 -4.64 -4.66
CA ARG A 39 -15.11 -5.31 -4.88
C ARG A 39 -16.19 -4.82 -3.93
N ARG A 40 -15.81 -4.48 -2.70
CA ARG A 40 -16.73 -3.98 -1.66
C ARG A 40 -17.02 -2.49 -1.81
N ALA A 41 -16.10 -1.73 -2.41
CA ALA A 41 -16.25 -0.33 -2.73
C ALA A 41 -17.03 -0.09 -4.04
N TYR A 42 -17.13 -1.11 -4.90
CA TYR A 42 -17.91 -1.08 -6.13
C TYR A 42 -19.41 -0.86 -5.87
N ARG A 43 -19.79 0.42 -5.70
CA ARG A 43 -21.17 0.89 -5.81
C ARG A 43 -21.42 1.26 -7.28
N PRO A 44 -22.49 0.78 -7.93
CA PRO A 44 -22.77 0.96 -9.35
C PRO A 44 -23.22 2.40 -9.71
N SER A 45 -22.73 3.42 -9.02
CA SER A 45 -23.13 4.80 -9.21
C SER A 45 -21.93 5.71 -9.06
N ARG A 46 -21.13 5.79 -10.14
CA ARG A 46 -20.71 7.03 -10.81
C ARG A 46 -19.66 6.65 -11.83
N GLU A 47 -19.97 6.89 -13.11
CA GLU A 47 -19.02 6.88 -14.20
C GLU A 47 -17.87 7.85 -13.87
N LEU A 48 -16.82 7.35 -13.25
CA LEU A 48 -15.61 8.09 -12.99
C LEU A 48 -14.71 7.88 -14.21
N VAL A 49 -14.77 8.86 -15.10
CA VAL A 49 -13.81 9.00 -16.21
C VAL A 49 -12.41 8.82 -15.63
N PRO A 50 -11.60 7.87 -16.11
CA PRO A 50 -10.27 7.64 -15.55
C PRO A 50 -9.44 8.91 -15.74
N LYS A 51 -9.14 9.60 -14.64
CA LYS A 51 -8.29 10.81 -14.64
C LYS A 51 -6.82 10.49 -14.91
N THR A 52 -6.44 9.21 -14.91
CA THR A 52 -5.08 8.73 -15.07
C THR A 52 -5.07 7.45 -15.92
N PHE A 53 -4.02 7.27 -16.73
CA PHE A 53 -3.81 6.03 -17.52
C PHE A 53 -3.41 4.82 -16.66
N MET A 54 -3.30 5.00 -15.35
CA MET A 54 -2.76 4.01 -14.44
C MET A 54 -3.86 3.15 -13.83
N ARG A 55 -3.59 1.87 -13.58
CA ARG A 55 -4.53 0.99 -12.89
C ARG A 55 -4.65 1.46 -11.45
N SER A 56 -5.86 1.65 -10.97
CA SER A 56 -6.13 2.03 -9.59
C SER A 56 -7.24 1.15 -9.05
N TYR A 57 -7.06 0.66 -7.84
CA TYR A 57 -8.12 0.04 -7.08
C TYR A 57 -9.03 1.18 -6.60
N ASN A 58 -10.30 1.19 -7.00
CA ASN A 58 -11.27 2.20 -6.55
C ASN A 58 -11.66 1.96 -5.08
N LEU A 59 -10.70 2.18 -4.18
CA LEU A 59 -10.80 1.84 -2.77
C LEU A 59 -11.57 2.91 -2.00
N PRO A 60 -12.14 2.54 -0.84
CA PRO A 60 -12.64 3.53 0.09
C PRO A 60 -11.49 4.41 0.58
N ALA A 61 -11.75 5.72 0.72
CA ALA A 61 -10.74 6.72 1.12
C ALA A 61 -10.02 6.42 2.45
N GLN A 62 -10.55 5.53 3.29
CA GLN A 62 -9.98 5.15 4.57
C GLN A 62 -8.96 4.00 4.47
N VAL A 63 -8.99 3.17 3.41
CA VAL A 63 -8.20 1.93 3.36
C VAL A 63 -6.71 2.22 3.18
N LEU A 64 -6.36 3.02 2.18
CA LEU A 64 -4.96 3.34 1.87
C LEU A 64 -4.24 4.07 3.02
N PRO A 65 -4.82 5.13 3.63
CA PRO A 65 -4.18 5.83 4.75
C PRO A 65 -3.96 4.93 5.98
N LEU A 66 -4.84 3.96 6.24
CA LEU A 66 -4.66 3.04 7.36
C LEU A 66 -3.48 2.09 7.13
N ILE A 67 -3.32 1.62 5.89
CA ILE A 67 -2.18 0.80 5.48
C ILE A 67 -0.90 1.62 5.66
N GLU A 68 -0.87 2.84 5.13
CA GLU A 68 0.26 3.77 5.26
C GLU A 68 0.68 3.99 6.73
N ILE A 69 -0.29 4.23 7.63
CA ILE A 69 -0.02 4.45 9.05
C ILE A 69 0.66 3.23 9.69
N GLY A 70 0.22 2.00 9.35
CA GLY A 70 0.84 0.80 9.89
C GLY A 70 2.22 0.51 9.31
N LEU A 71 2.42 0.80 8.02
CA LEU A 71 3.73 0.66 7.37
C LEU A 71 4.74 1.68 7.85
N LYS A 72 4.29 2.88 8.23
CA LYS A 72 5.17 3.96 8.66
C LYS A 72 6.08 3.56 9.82
N GLU A 73 5.52 2.92 10.85
CA GLU A 73 6.29 2.51 12.03
C GLU A 73 7.34 1.45 11.67
N SER A 74 6.95 0.44 10.89
CA SER A 74 7.85 -0.64 10.48
C SER A 74 8.91 -0.19 9.48
N ALA A 75 8.59 0.73 8.57
CA ALA A 75 9.54 1.28 7.62
C ALA A 75 10.65 2.08 8.31
N SER A 76 10.32 2.82 9.39
CA SER A 76 11.33 3.51 10.19
C SER A 76 12.18 2.55 11.05
N LEU A 77 11.63 1.42 11.49
CA LEU A 77 12.36 0.42 12.26
C LEU A 77 13.31 -0.42 11.39
N HIS A 78 12.93 -0.67 10.14
CA HIS A 78 13.64 -1.56 9.21
C HIS A 78 13.92 -0.87 7.85
N PRO A 79 14.80 0.14 7.80
CA PRO A 79 14.99 0.97 6.61
C PRO A 79 15.54 0.21 5.40
N ALA A 80 16.41 -0.79 5.61
CA ALA A 80 16.97 -1.60 4.52
C ALA A 80 15.89 -2.46 3.82
N GLU A 81 15.00 -3.07 4.61
CA GLU A 81 13.90 -3.89 4.10
C GLU A 81 12.83 -3.02 3.44
N ALA A 82 12.54 -1.87 4.05
CA ALA A 82 11.65 -0.86 3.51
C ALA A 82 12.11 -0.33 2.14
N LEU A 83 13.41 -0.12 1.94
CA LEU A 83 13.97 0.28 0.63
C LEU A 83 13.75 -0.81 -0.44
N ALA A 84 14.06 -2.07 -0.13
CA ALA A 84 13.84 -3.19 -1.05
C ALA A 84 12.35 -3.35 -1.40
N LEU A 85 11.47 -3.17 -0.41
CA LEU A 85 10.03 -3.18 -0.60
C LEU A 85 9.56 -2.03 -1.50
N ALA A 86 10.05 -0.81 -1.26
CA ALA A 86 9.70 0.35 -2.06
C ALA A 86 10.12 0.20 -3.52
N GLN A 87 11.31 -0.34 -3.79
CA GLN A 87 11.76 -0.65 -5.15
C GLN A 87 10.84 -1.65 -5.85
N ALA A 88 10.42 -2.71 -5.14
CA ALA A 88 9.51 -3.70 -5.68
C ALA A 88 8.10 -3.12 -5.94
N LEU A 89 7.57 -2.32 -5.01
CA LEU A 89 6.30 -1.62 -5.16
C LEU A 89 6.32 -0.61 -6.31
N TRP A 90 7.45 0.03 -6.57
CA TRP A 90 7.60 1.00 -7.66
C TRP A 90 7.46 0.36 -9.04
N GLN A 91 7.91 -0.89 -9.20
CA GLN A 91 7.77 -1.66 -10.43
C GLN A 91 6.32 -2.07 -10.70
N ASP A 92 5.44 -1.97 -9.71
CA ASP A 92 4.04 -2.36 -9.83
C ASP A 92 3.24 -1.38 -10.71
N PRO A 93 2.30 -1.86 -11.55
CA PRO A 93 1.52 -1.01 -12.44
C PRO A 93 0.32 -0.33 -11.75
N TYR A 94 0.08 -0.60 -10.46
CA TYR A 94 -1.03 0.00 -9.71
C TYR A 94 -0.63 1.29 -8.99
N TYR A 95 -1.53 2.27 -9.01
CA TYR A 95 -1.33 3.57 -8.40
C TYR A 95 -1.09 3.45 -6.89
N GLU A 96 -1.88 2.63 -6.20
CA GLU A 96 -1.80 2.42 -4.76
C GLU A 96 -0.44 1.86 -4.34
N ALA A 97 0.12 0.96 -5.14
CA ALA A 97 1.45 0.41 -4.88
C ALA A 97 2.54 1.48 -5.01
N ARG A 98 2.46 2.35 -6.02
CA ARG A 98 3.42 3.46 -6.19
C ARG A 98 3.27 4.55 -5.13
N GLU A 99 2.05 4.87 -4.71
CA GLU A 99 1.81 5.79 -3.60
C GLU A 99 2.43 5.23 -2.31
N LEU A 100 2.24 3.94 -2.03
CA LEU A 100 2.87 3.27 -0.88
C LEU A 100 4.39 3.28 -1.01
N ALA A 101 4.95 3.02 -2.20
CA ALA A 101 6.39 3.11 -2.43
C ALA A 101 6.93 4.51 -2.11
N ALA A 102 6.27 5.56 -2.60
CA ALA A 102 6.67 6.94 -2.34
C ALA A 102 6.60 7.28 -0.85
N LEU A 103 5.56 6.82 -0.14
CA LEU A 103 5.44 7.00 1.30
C LEU A 103 6.57 6.29 2.05
N VAL A 104 6.84 5.02 1.72
CA VAL A 104 7.90 4.22 2.35
C VAL A 104 9.27 4.88 2.13
N LEU A 105 9.56 5.33 0.90
CA LEU A 105 10.79 6.09 0.60
C LEU A 105 10.87 7.39 1.41
N GLY A 106 9.75 8.09 1.58
CA GLY A 106 9.67 9.31 2.39
C GLY A 106 9.85 9.08 3.90
N GLN A 107 9.75 7.83 4.38
CA GLN A 107 10.05 7.46 5.77
C GLN A 107 11.48 6.98 6.00
N LEU A 108 12.26 6.78 4.93
CA LEU A 108 13.65 6.36 5.07
C LEU A 108 14.51 7.49 5.64
N PRO A 109 15.46 7.17 6.55
CA PRO A 109 16.38 8.17 7.06
C PRO A 109 17.33 8.64 5.95
N ALA A 110 17.76 9.90 6.02
CA ALA A 110 18.49 10.59 4.94
C ALA A 110 19.82 9.92 4.52
N GLU A 111 20.32 9.01 5.34
CA GLU A 111 21.47 8.13 5.07
C GLU A 111 21.23 7.17 3.89
N PHE A 112 19.99 6.77 3.62
CA PHE A 112 19.63 5.94 2.45
C PHE A 112 19.27 6.76 1.22
N SER A 113 19.21 8.10 1.31
CA SER A 113 18.88 8.97 0.18
C SER A 113 19.86 8.86 -0.99
N ALA A 114 21.09 8.38 -0.75
CA ALA A 114 22.11 8.19 -1.78
C ALA A 114 21.86 6.95 -2.65
N ASP A 115 21.10 5.95 -2.16
CA ASP A 115 20.82 4.69 -2.87
C ASP A 115 19.55 4.76 -3.74
N VAL A 116 18.84 5.89 -3.70
CA VAL A 116 17.59 6.14 -4.43
C VAL A 116 17.85 6.74 -5.83
N LEU A 117 19.12 6.98 -6.20
CA LEU A 117 19.53 7.63 -7.46
C LEU A 117 19.99 6.66 -8.55
#